data_AF-A0A7S0B1D5-F1
#
_entry.id   AF-A0A7S0B1D5-F1
#
_cell.length_a   1.000
_cell.length_b   1.000
_cell.length_c   1.000
_cell.angle_alpha   90.00
_cell.angle_beta   90.00
_cell.angle_gamma   90.00
#
_symmetry.space_group_name_H-M   'P 1'
#
loop_
_entity.id
_entity.type
_entity.pdbx_description
1 polymer ?
#
loop_
_entity_poly.entity_id
_entity_poly.type
_entity_poly.pdbx_seq_one_letter_code
_entity_poly.pdbx_strand_id
1 'polypeptide(L)'
;IILSKCDEDDKHQRWDIEDGRRWRPMDDRSLCADIQLVREGTAIRLMDCSGTDRQRWNYSGGDGKDTKESDSSDKSDDKKKKSSESGDDKKKGSDDSDEECSDDESEEESSSGD
;
A
#
# COMPACT_ATOMS: atom_id res chain seq x y z
N ILE A 1 1.22 2.72 24.97
CA ILE A 1 1.97 3.66 24.12
C ILE A 1 2.37 4.84 25.00
N ILE A 2 3.65 5.20 25.01
CA ILE A 2 4.24 6.34 25.74
C ILE A 2 5.31 6.98 24.85
N LEU A 3 5.77 8.18 25.19
CA LEU A 3 6.90 8.83 24.51
C LEU A 3 8.17 8.67 25.35
N SER A 4 9.26 8.28 24.70
CA SER A 4 10.61 8.13 25.24
C SER A 4 11.59 9.04 24.49
N LYS A 5 12.89 8.92 24.78
CA LYS A 5 13.93 9.39 23.86
C LYS A 5 13.97 8.45 22.65
N CYS A 6 14.13 9.02 21.45
CA CYS A 6 14.34 8.27 20.22
C CYS A 6 15.54 7.33 20.37
N ASP A 7 15.35 6.08 19.97
CA ASP A 7 16.36 5.03 19.90
C ASP A 7 16.05 4.21 18.63
N GLU A 8 17.03 4.06 17.75
CA GLU A 8 16.85 3.46 16.42
C GLU A 8 16.94 1.93 16.45
N ASP A 9 17.60 1.37 17.48
CA ASP A 9 17.71 -0.06 17.74
C ASP A 9 16.52 -0.58 18.59
N ASP A 10 15.86 0.31 19.36
CA ASP A 10 14.69 -0.02 20.16
C ASP A 10 13.46 -0.40 19.31
N LYS A 11 13.31 -1.71 19.08
CA LYS A 11 12.16 -2.34 18.41
C LYS A 11 10.78 -1.93 18.95
N HIS A 12 10.67 -1.45 20.20
CA HIS A 12 9.39 -1.01 20.78
C HIS A 12 9.02 0.42 20.34
N GLN A 13 9.97 1.19 19.81
CA GLN A 13 9.75 2.50 19.19
C GLN A 13 9.56 2.40 17.67
N ARG A 14 9.85 1.25 17.06
CA ARG A 14 9.70 1.00 15.62
C ARG A 14 8.30 0.47 15.27
N TRP A 15 7.75 0.99 14.17
CA TRP A 15 6.40 0.68 13.71
C TRP A 15 6.40 0.16 12.27
N ASP A 16 5.52 -0.81 12.02
CA ASP A 16 5.16 -1.33 10.70
C ASP A 16 3.80 -0.73 10.32
N ILE A 17 3.68 -0.09 9.15
CA ILE A 17 2.47 0.64 8.73
C ILE A 17 1.81 -0.11 7.58
N GLU A 18 0.89 -1.00 7.93
CA GLU A 18 0.10 -1.78 6.97
C GLU A 18 -0.93 -0.89 6.26
N ASP A 19 -1.12 -1.13 4.96
CA ASP A 19 -2.02 -0.37 4.07
C ASP A 19 -1.84 1.16 4.12
N GLY A 20 -0.67 1.65 4.56
CA GLY A 20 -0.37 3.06 4.82
C GLY A 20 -1.17 3.69 5.98
N ARG A 21 -2.01 2.92 6.68
CA ARG A 21 -3.01 3.43 7.65
C ARG A 21 -3.08 2.67 8.96
N ARG A 22 -2.60 1.43 9.05
CA ARG A 22 -2.70 0.57 10.24
C ARG A 22 -1.34 0.41 10.90
N TRP A 23 -1.16 1.07 12.04
CA TRP A 23 0.13 1.19 12.72
C TRP A 23 0.29 0.03 13.71
N ARG A 24 1.30 -0.83 13.49
CA ARG A 24 1.63 -2.01 14.30
C ARG A 24 3.02 -1.86 14.94
N PRO A 25 3.24 -2.26 16.21
CA PRO A 25 4.58 -2.38 16.76
C PRO A 25 5.41 -3.39 15.96
N MET A 26 6.71 -3.15 15.75
CA MET A 26 7.57 -4.16 15.11
C MET A 26 7.78 -5.41 15.99
N ASP A 27 7.66 -5.28 17.31
CA ASP A 27 7.81 -6.39 18.26
C ASP A 27 6.61 -7.35 18.28
N ASP A 28 5.39 -6.83 18.06
CA ASP A 28 4.18 -7.65 17.98
C ASP A 28 3.21 -7.09 16.94
N ARG A 29 3.19 -7.73 15.78
CA ARG A 29 2.32 -7.38 14.64
C ARG A 29 0.91 -7.97 14.72
N SER A 30 0.56 -8.69 15.79
CA SER A 30 -0.84 -9.01 16.09
C SER A 30 -1.58 -7.82 16.69
N LEU A 31 -0.83 -6.84 17.22
CA LEU A 31 -1.36 -5.63 17.84
C LEU A 31 -1.36 -4.43 16.90
N CYS A 32 -2.41 -3.64 17.02
CA CYS A 32 -2.68 -2.43 16.25
C CYS A 32 -2.91 -1.24 17.18
N ALA A 33 -2.49 -0.04 16.76
CA ALA A 33 -2.86 1.21 17.40
C ALA A 33 -4.38 1.44 17.29
N ASP A 34 -5.09 1.43 18.41
CA ASP A 34 -6.56 1.44 18.50
C ASP A 34 -7.05 2.55 19.45
N ILE A 35 -8.17 3.19 19.09
CA ILE A 35 -8.97 4.00 20.02
C ILE A 35 -10.33 3.35 20.26
N GLN A 36 -10.61 2.96 21.50
CA GLN A 36 -11.84 2.26 21.88
C GLN A 36 -13.12 2.95 21.40
N LEU A 37 -13.13 4.29 21.35
CA LEU A 37 -14.24 5.11 20.88
C LEU A 37 -13.72 6.37 20.18
N VAL A 38 -14.35 6.78 19.07
CA VAL A 38 -13.98 8.00 18.33
C VAL A 38 -14.54 9.23 19.05
N ARG A 39 -13.77 9.77 19.99
CA ARG A 39 -14.02 11.06 20.68
C ARG A 39 -12.73 11.64 21.25
N GLU A 40 -12.74 12.96 21.45
CA GLU A 40 -11.64 13.70 22.09
C GLU A 40 -11.27 13.11 23.46
N GLY A 41 -9.98 13.18 23.81
CA GLY A 41 -9.45 12.63 25.06
C GLY A 41 -9.33 11.10 25.12
N THR A 42 -9.76 10.35 24.09
CA THR A 42 -9.59 8.89 24.06
C THR A 42 -8.11 8.54 23.89
N ALA A 43 -7.52 7.91 24.91
CA ALA A 43 -6.14 7.44 24.85
C ALA A 43 -5.98 6.27 23.86
N ILE A 44 -4.99 6.38 22.96
CA ILE A 44 -4.61 5.33 22.01
C ILE A 44 -3.97 4.16 22.77
N ARG A 45 -4.34 2.93 22.42
CA ARG A 45 -3.86 1.69 23.03
C ARG A 45 -3.33 0.75 21.94
N LEU A 46 -2.72 -0.35 22.39
CA LEU A 46 -2.49 -1.51 21.53
C LEU A 46 -3.58 -2.53 21.83
N MET A 47 -4.24 -3.01 20.78
CA MET A 47 -5.32 -4.01 20.81
C MET A 47 -5.15 -4.95 19.61
N ASP A 48 -5.76 -6.13 19.66
CA ASP A 48 -5.74 -7.08 18.55
C ASP A 48 -6.20 -6.42 17.23
N CYS A 49 -5.48 -6.67 16.15
CA CYS A 49 -5.81 -6.15 14.82
C CYS A 49 -7.16 -6.72 14.35
N SER A 50 -8.16 -5.84 14.26
CA SER A 50 -9.59 -6.18 14.14
C SER A 50 -10.26 -5.64 12.87
N GLY A 51 -9.49 -5.01 11.98
CA GLY A 51 -9.98 -4.39 10.74
C GLY A 51 -10.80 -3.10 10.92
N THR A 52 -11.27 -2.81 12.14
CA THR A 52 -12.17 -1.67 12.42
C THR A 52 -11.56 -0.31 12.10
N ASP A 53 -12.41 0.65 11.75
CA ASP A 53 -12.02 2.04 11.39
C ASP A 53 -11.18 2.73 12.47
N ARG A 54 -11.36 2.33 13.73
CA ARG A 54 -10.61 2.79 14.92
C ARG A 54 -9.13 2.42 14.92
N GLN A 55 -8.71 1.58 13.96
CA GLN A 55 -7.33 1.15 13.72
C GLN A 55 -6.79 1.66 12.37
N ARG A 56 -7.53 2.53 11.66
CA ARG A 56 -7.09 3.19 10.43
C ARG A 56 -6.84 4.68 10.70
N TRP A 57 -5.61 5.12 10.47
CA TRP A 57 -5.09 6.44 10.79
C TRP A 57 -4.58 7.12 9.52
N ASN A 58 -5.06 8.33 9.23
CA ASN A 58 -4.53 9.15 8.13
C ASN A 58 -3.64 10.24 8.72
N TYR A 59 -2.39 10.33 8.27
CA TYR A 59 -1.40 11.31 8.75
C TYR A 59 -1.29 12.48 7.77
N SER A 60 -1.65 13.69 8.20
CA SER A 60 -1.73 14.89 7.35
C SER A 60 -0.45 15.75 7.37
N GLY A 61 0.74 15.12 7.50
CA GLY A 61 1.97 15.81 7.94
C GLY A 61 3.26 15.52 7.18
N GLY A 62 3.22 14.80 6.06
CA GLY A 62 4.39 14.56 5.21
C GLY A 62 4.32 13.24 4.44
N ASP A 63 4.69 13.29 3.17
CA ASP A 63 5.08 12.24 2.19
C ASP A 63 4.20 10.99 1.98
N GLY A 64 3.30 10.67 2.91
CA GLY A 64 2.29 9.64 2.79
C GLY A 64 1.35 9.98 1.65
N LYS A 65 1.61 9.42 0.47
CA LYS A 65 0.70 9.48 -0.68
C LYS A 65 -0.67 9.01 -0.21
N ASP A 66 -1.66 9.89 -0.25
CA ASP A 66 -3.07 9.49 -0.14
C ASP A 66 -3.40 8.60 -1.34
N THR A 67 -3.17 7.30 -1.19
CA THR A 67 -3.74 6.25 -2.03
C THR A 67 -5.25 6.33 -1.83
N LYS A 68 -5.88 7.11 -2.71
CA LYS A 68 -7.32 7.12 -2.88
C LYS A 68 -7.73 5.70 -3.18
N GLU A 69 -8.30 5.07 -2.15
CA GLU A 69 -8.81 3.72 -2.18
C GLU A 69 -9.85 3.67 -3.31
N SER A 70 -9.47 3.06 -4.42
CA SER A 70 -10.35 2.91 -5.57
C SER A 70 -11.33 1.79 -5.24
N ASP A 71 -12.32 2.15 -4.42
CA ASP A 71 -13.49 1.35 -4.08
C ASP A 71 -14.17 0.89 -5.39
N SER A 72 -13.82 -0.31 -5.84
CA SER A 72 -14.42 -1.00 -6.98
C SER A 72 -15.86 -1.38 -6.65
N SER A 73 -16.70 -0.36 -6.58
CA SER A 73 -18.12 -0.47 -6.30
C SER A 73 -18.89 -0.67 -7.60
N ASP A 74 -18.61 -1.79 -8.27
CA ASP A 74 -19.35 -2.32 -9.42
C ASP A 74 -20.85 -2.41 -9.10
N LYS A 75 -21.58 -1.34 -9.44
CA LYS A 75 -23.04 -1.31 -9.43
C LYS A 75 -23.53 -1.53 -10.85
N SER A 76 -23.97 -2.76 -11.11
CA SER A 76 -24.59 -3.14 -12.37
C SER A 76 -25.95 -2.46 -12.53
N ASP A 77 -25.98 -1.28 -13.14
CA ASP A 77 -27.21 -0.54 -13.48
C ASP A 77 -27.57 -0.77 -14.97
N ASP A 78 -28.53 -1.65 -15.25
CA ASP A 78 -29.00 -1.94 -16.61
C ASP A 78 -29.71 -0.72 -17.23
N LYS A 79 -29.07 -0.12 -18.24
CA LYS A 79 -29.71 0.85 -19.15
C LYS A 79 -29.45 0.55 -20.62
N LYS A 80 -30.00 -0.59 -21.06
CA LYS A 80 -30.59 -0.82 -22.40
C LYS A 80 -30.65 0.42 -23.33
N LYS A 81 -29.78 0.47 -24.33
CA LYS A 81 -30.00 1.18 -25.61
C LYS A 81 -29.79 0.23 -26.79
N LYS A 82 -30.59 0.38 -27.85
CA LYS A 82 -30.64 -0.54 -29.01
C LYS A 82 -30.54 0.25 -30.32
N SER A 83 -29.44 0.05 -31.04
CA SER A 83 -29.23 0.41 -32.46
C SER A 83 -27.79 0.02 -32.87
N SER A 84 -27.48 -0.53 -34.05
CA SER A 84 -28.28 -1.20 -35.08
C SER A 84 -27.33 -1.75 -36.16
N GLU A 85 -27.57 -2.98 -36.61
CA GLU A 85 -27.15 -3.58 -37.91
C GLU A 85 -25.66 -3.64 -38.33
N SER A 86 -25.24 -4.90 -38.56
CA SER A 86 -24.53 -5.38 -39.77
C SER A 86 -23.08 -4.98 -40.06
N GLY A 87 -22.19 -5.99 -40.03
CA GLY A 87 -20.82 -5.92 -40.54
C GLY A 87 -20.10 -7.27 -40.37
N ASP A 88 -19.77 -7.93 -41.49
CA ASP A 88 -19.13 -9.25 -41.54
C ASP A 88 -17.58 -9.18 -41.64
N ASP A 89 -16.96 -10.36 -41.56
CA ASP A 89 -15.68 -10.76 -42.18
C ASP A 89 -14.28 -10.61 -41.51
N LYS A 90 -13.66 -11.81 -41.32
CA LYS A 90 -12.24 -12.22 -41.54
C LYS A 90 -11.04 -11.50 -40.87
N LYS A 91 -10.54 -12.15 -39.80
CA LYS A 91 -9.24 -12.88 -39.74
C LYS A 91 -7.95 -12.23 -40.31
N LYS A 92 -7.08 -11.72 -39.41
CA LYS A 92 -5.59 -11.85 -39.35
C LYS A 92 -5.07 -11.10 -38.10
N GLY A 93 -3.87 -11.34 -37.54
CA GLY A 93 -2.86 -12.38 -37.83
C GLY A 93 -1.52 -11.89 -38.39
N SER A 94 -0.71 -11.26 -37.52
CA SER A 94 0.73 -10.88 -37.58
C SER A 94 1.17 -10.57 -36.10
N ASP A 95 2.42 -10.64 -35.60
CA ASP A 95 3.73 -10.16 -36.11
C ASP A 95 3.70 -8.60 -36.26
N ASP A 96 4.66 -7.76 -35.87
CA ASP A 96 5.98 -7.84 -35.21
C ASP A 96 6.31 -6.41 -34.65
N SER A 97 7.35 -6.03 -33.88
CA SER A 97 8.64 -6.61 -33.44
C SER A 97 9.03 -6.04 -32.03
N ASP A 98 10.31 -6.11 -31.64
CA ASP A 98 10.97 -5.69 -30.37
C ASP A 98 11.22 -4.16 -30.18
N GLU A 99 11.55 -3.74 -28.95
CA GLU A 99 12.66 -2.78 -28.70
C GLU A 99 13.26 -2.96 -27.29
N GLU A 100 14.59 -3.05 -27.22
CA GLU A 100 15.38 -3.56 -26.08
C GLU A 100 15.41 -2.65 -24.84
N CYS A 101 15.62 -3.23 -23.65
CA CYS A 101 16.26 -2.53 -22.52
C CYS A 101 17.73 -2.96 -22.44
N SER A 102 18.65 -2.02 -22.65
CA SER A 102 20.08 -2.27 -22.52
C SER A 102 20.53 -2.20 -21.06
N ASP A 103 21.08 -3.30 -20.55
CA ASP A 103 21.90 -3.30 -19.34
C ASP A 103 23.17 -2.44 -19.53
N ASP A 104 23.60 -1.77 -18.46
CA ASP A 104 24.92 -1.14 -18.35
C ASP A 104 25.54 -1.59 -17.01
N GLU A 105 26.26 -2.71 -17.04
CA GLU A 105 27.08 -3.15 -15.92
C GLU A 105 28.42 -2.41 -15.95
N SER A 106 28.81 -1.83 -14.81
CA SER A 106 30.16 -1.29 -14.59
C SER A 106 30.74 -1.97 -13.37
N GLU A 107 31.76 -2.80 -13.59
CA GLU A 107 32.21 -3.81 -12.62
C GLU A 107 32.95 -3.24 -11.40
N GLU A 108 32.72 -3.87 -10.25
CA GLU A 108 33.65 -3.88 -9.12
C GLU A 108 34.90 -4.69 -9.51
N GLU A 109 36.11 -4.27 -9.15
CA GLU A 109 37.25 -5.20 -9.05
C GLU A 109 38.23 -4.77 -7.93
N SER A 110 38.95 -5.73 -7.36
CA SER A 110 39.86 -5.49 -6.23
C SER A 110 40.93 -6.58 -6.07
N SER A 111 42.05 -6.21 -5.42
CA SER A 111 43.02 -7.08 -4.71
C SER A 111 44.39 -7.39 -5.38
N SER A 112 45.45 -6.97 -4.65
CA SER A 112 46.67 -7.71 -4.25
C SER A 112 47.61 -8.45 -5.24
N GLY A 113 48.92 -8.25 -5.04
CA GLY A 113 50.04 -9.02 -5.61
C GLY A 113 50.98 -8.14 -6.45
N ASP A 114 52.32 -8.21 -6.35
CA ASP A 114 53.25 -9.07 -5.57
C ASP A 114 54.24 -8.19 -4.78
#